data_AF-A0A2V7AWM6-F1
#
_entry.id   AF-A0A2V7AWM6-F1
#
_cell.length_a   1.000
_cell.length_b   1.000
_cell.length_c   1.000
_cell.angle_alpha   90.00
_cell.angle_beta   90.00
_cell.angle_gamma   90.00
#
_symmetry.space_group_name_H-M   'P 1'
#
loop_
_entity.id
_entity.type
_entity.pdbx_description
1 polymer ?
#
loop_
_entity_poly.entity_id
_entity_poly.type
_entity_poly.pdbx_seq_one_letter_code
_entity_poly.pdbx_strand_id
1 'polypeptide(L)' 'MAARATNLVASGRRRRLLLGAGALVAGGVALAVLVLAGADRGWRLLLVLPFWFGALGVFQARGRT' A
#
# COMPACT_ATOMS: atom_id res chain seq x y z
N MET A 1 -16.35 22.58 -25.15
CA MET A 1 -15.95 22.83 -23.75
C MET A 1 -15.33 21.57 -23.18
N ALA A 2 -13.99 21.49 -23.12
CA ALA A 2 -13.30 20.37 -22.50
C ALA A 2 -13.38 20.54 -20.98
N ALA A 3 -14.16 19.70 -20.33
CA ALA A 3 -14.20 19.63 -18.87
C ALA A 3 -12.81 19.22 -18.38
N ARG A 4 -12.03 20.20 -17.91
CA ARG A 4 -10.83 19.93 -17.12
C ARG A 4 -11.27 19.07 -15.94
N ALA A 5 -10.79 17.83 -15.90
CA ALA A 5 -10.87 16.93 -14.75
C ALA A 5 -10.02 17.49 -13.59
N THR A 6 -10.39 18.68 -13.10
CA THR A 6 -9.68 19.43 -12.05
C THR A 6 -9.97 18.84 -10.66
N ASN A 7 -10.80 17.79 -10.57
CA ASN A 7 -11.34 17.25 -9.31
C ASN A 7 -11.06 15.75 -9.07
N LEU A 8 -9.98 15.18 -9.63
CA LEU A 8 -9.32 14.05 -8.96
C LEU A 8 -8.46 14.63 -7.82
N VAL A 9 -9.20 15.01 -6.77
CA VAL A 9 -8.83 15.85 -5.64
C VAL A 9 -7.48 15.45 -5.03
N ALA A 10 -6.66 16.44 -4.66
CA ALA A 10 -5.46 16.24 -3.83
C ALA A 10 -5.73 15.37 -2.56
N SER A 11 -6.97 15.35 -2.08
CA SER A 11 -7.44 14.48 -0.98
C SER A 11 -7.47 12.99 -1.34
N GLY A 12 -7.82 12.63 -2.58
CA GLY A 12 -7.79 11.25 -3.09
C GLY A 12 -6.36 10.71 -3.17
N ARG A 13 -5.41 11.56 -3.57
CA ARG A 13 -3.98 11.22 -3.61
C ARG A 13 -3.44 10.97 -2.20
N ARG A 14 -3.72 11.86 -1.25
CA ARG A 14 -3.30 11.69 0.16
C ARG A 14 -3.93 10.45 0.81
N ARG A 15 -5.20 10.16 0.51
CA ARG A 15 -5.89 8.96 1.01
C ARG A 15 -5.27 7.67 0.45
N ARG A 16 -4.94 7.61 -0.85
CA ARG A 16 -4.24 6.46 -1.46
C ARG A 16 -2.85 6.26 -0.87
N LEU A 17 -2.14 7.35 -0.60
CA LEU A 17 -0.85 7.36 0.08
C LEU A 17 -0.95 6.77 1.50
N LEU A 18 -1.93 7.22 2.28
CA LEU A 18 -2.14 6.74 3.65
C LEU A 18 -2.55 5.26 3.69
N LEU A 19 -3.42 4.82 2.77
CA LEU A 19 -3.79 3.41 2.65
C LEU A 19 -2.60 2.54 2.22
N GLY A 20 -1.80 2.99 1.25
CA GLY A 20 -0.60 2.29 0.82
C GLY A 20 0.47 2.22 1.92
N ALA A 21 0.76 3.35 2.57
CA ALA A 21 1.68 3.39 3.70
C ALA A 21 1.20 2.51 4.86
N GLY A 22 -0.10 2.55 5.18
CA GLY A 22 -0.71 1.70 6.20
C GLY A 22 -0.57 0.20 5.86
N ALA A 23 -0.81 -0.19 4.62
CA ALA A 23 -0.62 -1.56 4.17
C ALA A 23 0.85 -2.03 4.25
N LEU A 24 1.81 -1.16 3.93
CA LEU A 24 3.24 -1.45 4.10
C LEU A 24 3.62 -1.65 5.57
N VAL A 25 3.17 -0.75 6.45
CA VAL A 25 3.44 -0.85 7.89
C VAL A 25 2.82 -2.12 8.46
N ALA A 26 1.56 -2.41 8.14
CA ALA A 26 0.88 -3.62 8.58
C ALA A 26 1.57 -4.89 8.05
N GLY A 27 1.97 -4.91 6.77
CA GLY A 27 2.74 -6.01 6.19
C GLY A 27 4.11 -6.22 6.87
N GLY A 28 4.80 -5.13 7.20
CA GLY A 28 6.06 -5.17 7.95
C GLY A 28 5.90 -5.72 9.36
N VAL A 29 4.86 -5.30 10.09
CA VAL A 29 4.55 -5.83 11.43
C VAL A 29 4.21 -7.31 11.35
N ALA A 30 3.35 -7.71 10.41
CA ALA A 30 2.99 -9.13 10.23
C ALA A 30 4.21 -9.98 9.87
N LEU A 31 5.12 -9.47 9.02
CA LEU A 31 6.39 -10.15 8.73
C LEU A 31 7.25 -10.33 9.98
N ALA A 32 7.41 -9.26 10.77
CA ALA A 32 8.19 -9.33 12.01
C ALA A 32 7.61 -10.37 12.97
N VAL A 33 6.29 -10.41 13.13
CA VAL A 33 5.59 -11.42 13.96
C VAL A 33 5.86 -12.83 13.43
N LEU A 34 5.72 -13.07 12.12
CA LEU A 34 5.98 -14.40 11.53
C LEU A 34 7.43 -14.84 11.72
N VAL A 35 8.39 -13.92 11.63
CA VAL A 35 9.81 -14.22 11.85
C VAL A 35 10.08 -14.54 13.32
N LEU A 36 9.58 -13.72 14.25
CA LEU A 36 9.80 -13.91 15.68
C LEU A 36 9.08 -15.15 16.22
N ALA A 37 7.94 -15.51 15.64
CA ALA A 37 7.21 -16.75 15.96
C ALA A 37 7.82 -18.01 15.31
N GLY A 38 8.85 -17.87 14.47
CA GLY A 38 9.46 -19.01 13.78
C GLY A 38 8.52 -19.68 12.77
N ALA A 39 7.51 -18.97 12.25
CA ALA A 39 6.52 -19.53 11.36
C ALA A 39 7.13 -20.01 10.04
N ASP A 40 6.58 -21.09 9.49
CA ASP A 40 6.98 -21.64 8.21
C ASP A 40 6.98 -20.59 7.10
N ARG A 41 7.93 -20.72 6.17
CA ARG A 41 8.14 -19.74 5.10
C ARG A 41 6.90 -19.57 4.21
N GLY A 42 6.04 -20.58 4.13
CA GLY A 42 4.77 -20.53 3.38
C GLY A 42 3.83 -19.42 3.86
N TRP A 43 3.78 -19.13 5.15
CA TRP A 43 2.95 -18.05 5.70
C TRP A 43 3.35 -16.66 5.18
N ARG A 44 4.61 -16.50 4.75
CA ARG A 44 5.11 -15.24 4.18
C ARG A 44 4.51 -14.95 2.80
N LEU A 45 3.95 -15.96 2.11
CA LEU A 45 3.27 -15.75 0.83
C LEU A 45 2.02 -14.87 0.98
N LEU A 46 1.35 -14.92 2.13
CA LEU A 46 0.19 -14.06 2.40
C LEU A 46 0.57 -12.57 2.46
N LEU A 47 1.84 -12.26 2.75
CA LEU A 47 2.34 -10.89 2.80
C LEU A 47 2.51 -10.25 1.42
N VAL A 48 2.46 -11.04 0.34
CA VAL A 48 2.55 -10.52 -1.03
C VAL A 48 1.43 -9.51 -1.29
N LEU A 49 0.21 -9.78 -0.81
CA LEU A 49 -0.93 -8.87 -1.00
C LEU A 49 -0.74 -7.52 -0.30
N PRO A 50 -0.48 -7.43 1.03
CA PRO A 50 -0.28 -6.14 1.68
C PRO A 50 0.94 -5.38 1.14
N PHE A 51 2.03 -6.06 0.78
CA PHE A 51 3.17 -5.39 0.15
C PHE A 51 2.86 -4.89 -1.26
N TRP A 52 2.13 -5.66 -2.07
CA TRP A 52 1.67 -5.22 -3.40
C TRP A 52 0.77 -4.00 -3.27
N PHE A 53 -0.30 -4.07 -2.48
CA PHE A 53 -1.23 -2.96 -2.30
C PHE A 53 -0.52 -1.73 -1.73
N GLY A 54 0.39 -1.95 -0.78
CA GLY A 54 1.20 -0.91 -0.19
C GLY A 54 2.07 -0.18 -1.22
N ALA A 55 2.81 -0.94 -2.03
CA ALA A 55 3.62 -0.41 -3.11
C ALA A 55 2.78 0.34 -4.15
N LEU A 56 1.65 -0.22 -4.57
CA LEU A 56 0.73 0.44 -5.50
C LEU A 56 0.23 1.79 -4.96
N GLY A 57 -0.13 1.87 -3.68
CA GLY A 57 -0.59 3.14 -3.09
C GLY A 57 0.50 4.20 -3.05
N VAL A 58 1.75 3.81 -2.77
CA VAL A 58 2.91 4.70 -2.80
C VAL A 58 3.24 5.14 -4.23
N PHE A 59 3.21 4.23 -5.20
CA PHE A 59 3.49 4.54 -6.61
C PHE A 59 2.39 5.42 -7.24
N GLN A 60 1.10 5.14 -6.98
CA GLN A 60 -0.01 6.02 -7.39
C GLN A 60 0.08 7.42 -6.79
N ALA A 61 0.67 7.53 -5.60
CA ALA A 61 0.89 8.82 -5.01
C ALA A 61 2.14 9.52 -5.54
N ARG A 62 3.12 8.81 -6.10
CA ARG A 62 4.32 9.42 -6.72
C ARG A 62 4.09 9.75 -8.20
N GLY A 63 3.40 8.89 -8.94
CA GLY A 63 2.93 9.13 -10.30
C GLY A 63 1.73 10.07 -10.29
N ARG A 64 1.67 11.03 -11.23
CA ARG A 64 0.48 11.87 -11.42
C ARG A 64 -0.64 11.13 -12.18
N THR A 65 -0.99 9.92 -11.74
CA THR A 65 -2.05 9.07 -12.32
C THR A 65 -3.17 8.91 -11.32
#